data_AF-A0A6V7TT10-F1
#
_entry.id   AF-A0A6V7TT10-F1
#
_cell.length_a   1.000
_cell.length_b   1.000
_cell.length_c   1.000
_cell.angle_alpha   90.00
_cell.angle_beta   90.00
_cell.angle_gamma   90.00
#
_symmetry.space_group_name_H-M   'P 1'
#
loop_
_entity.id
_entity.type
_entity.pdbx_description
1 polymer ?
#
loop_
_entity_poly.entity_id
_entity_poly.type
_entity_poly.pdbx_seq_one_letter_code
_entity_poly.pdbx_strand_id
1 'polypeptide(L)'
;MFQHLVTFNHLQKHTNNFQKMIKLTIEGIKFTIETKEALYKPATNNFIKELPDIKNNIKFTKALIILNRWAKNNFVNQESFGVLNEYSISIMLTKINILYPNVSLIELIERFFLTYLTWNNSIPVRIKENKTEKINEKEDSSIIILSPTNPEQNLTKQIYKSTTKIIEKAMLEGF
;
A
#
# COMPACT_ATOMS: atom_id res chain seq x y z
N MET A 1 -33.18 -2.72 -21.29
CA MET A 1 -33.64 -2.85 -19.89
C MET A 1 -33.31 -4.25 -19.43
N PHE A 2 -32.27 -4.42 -18.59
CA PHE A 2 -32.11 -5.46 -17.56
C PHE A 2 -30.88 -5.06 -16.74
N GLN A 3 -31.09 -4.21 -15.73
CA GLN A 3 -30.09 -3.89 -14.72
C GLN A 3 -30.03 -5.08 -13.74
N HIS A 4 -29.11 -6.01 -13.95
CA HIS A 4 -28.84 -7.04 -12.95
C HIS A 4 -27.78 -6.53 -11.97
N LEU A 5 -28.25 -5.78 -10.98
CA LEU A 5 -27.45 -5.39 -9.82
C LEU A 5 -27.05 -6.66 -9.06
N VAL A 6 -25.77 -6.77 -8.72
CA VAL A 6 -25.29 -7.70 -7.68
C VAL A 6 -26.04 -7.36 -6.39
N THR A 7 -26.95 -8.24 -5.96
CA THR A 7 -27.77 -7.99 -4.76
C THR A 7 -27.02 -8.40 -3.48
N PHE A 8 -27.36 -7.74 -2.37
CA PHE A 8 -26.79 -7.99 -1.04
C PHE A 8 -26.82 -9.49 -0.64
N ASN A 9 -27.86 -10.21 -1.03
CA ASN A 9 -28.02 -11.65 -0.74
C ASN A 9 -26.94 -12.53 -1.41
N HIS A 10 -26.45 -12.14 -2.61
CA HIS A 10 -25.34 -12.84 -3.26
C HIS A 10 -24.03 -12.69 -2.48
N LEU A 11 -23.82 -11.53 -1.86
CA LEU A 11 -22.66 -11.26 -1.02
C LEU A 11 -22.78 -11.94 0.35
N GLN A 12 -23.99 -12.03 0.91
CA GLN A 12 -24.24 -12.59 2.23
C GLN A 12 -23.94 -14.10 2.32
N LYS A 13 -24.10 -14.85 1.22
CA LYS A 13 -23.73 -16.27 1.12
C LYS A 13 -22.22 -16.50 1.33
N HIS A 14 -21.40 -15.48 1.05
CA HIS A 14 -19.95 -15.55 1.15
C HIS A 14 -19.36 -14.75 2.32
N THR A 15 -20.14 -13.93 3.02
CA THR A 15 -19.66 -13.16 4.20
C THR A 15 -19.25 -14.02 5.38
N ASN A 16 -19.72 -15.27 5.49
CA ASN A 16 -19.27 -16.22 6.52
C ASN A 16 -18.05 -17.05 6.10
N ASN A 17 -17.60 -16.92 4.84
CA ASN A 17 -16.43 -17.61 4.36
C ASN A 17 -15.22 -16.69 4.45
N PHE A 18 -14.15 -17.14 5.12
CA PHE A 18 -12.80 -16.56 5.11
C PHE A 18 -12.14 -16.54 3.71
N GLN A 19 -12.92 -16.70 2.64
CA GLN A 19 -12.41 -16.71 1.28
C GLN A 19 -12.00 -15.30 0.87
N LYS A 20 -10.75 -15.19 0.46
CA LYS A 20 -10.16 -13.96 -0.05
C LYS A 20 -10.86 -13.48 -1.35
N MET A 21 -11.35 -14.40 -2.16
CA MET A 21 -11.98 -14.04 -3.42
C MET A 21 -13.31 -14.76 -3.59
N ILE A 22 -14.34 -13.99 -3.93
CA ILE A 22 -15.63 -14.51 -4.38
C ILE A 22 -15.56 -14.58 -5.90
N LYS A 23 -15.49 -15.80 -6.43
CA LYS A 23 -15.59 -16.04 -7.86
C LYS A 23 -17.07 -16.17 -8.21
N LEU A 24 -17.55 -15.33 -9.11
CA LEU A 24 -18.92 -15.36 -9.64
C LEU A 24 -18.85 -15.65 -11.13
N THR A 25 -19.81 -16.41 -11.63
CA THR A 25 -20.03 -16.55 -13.08
C THR A 25 -21.43 -16.07 -13.35
N ILE A 26 -21.56 -14.99 -14.12
CA ILE A 26 -22.84 -14.41 -14.52
C ILE A 26 -22.88 -14.44 -16.04
N GLU A 27 -23.83 -15.16 -16.62
CA GLU A 27 -24.02 -15.27 -18.09
C GLU A 27 -22.73 -15.71 -18.84
N GLY A 28 -21.95 -16.60 -18.23
CA GLY A 28 -20.69 -17.09 -18.80
C GLY A 28 -19.49 -16.17 -18.55
N ILE A 29 -19.70 -14.94 -18.07
CA ILE A 29 -18.64 -14.01 -17.68
C ILE A 29 -18.20 -14.29 -16.25
N LYS A 30 -16.91 -14.56 -16.06
CA LYS A 30 -16.30 -14.82 -14.77
C LYS A 30 -15.85 -13.51 -14.11
N PHE A 31 -16.48 -13.17 -13.00
CA PHE A 31 -16.08 -12.07 -12.11
C PHE A 31 -15.31 -12.63 -10.92
N THR A 32 -14.29 -11.91 -10.48
CA THR A 32 -13.60 -12.19 -9.22
C THR A 32 -13.71 -10.96 -8.34
N ILE A 33 -14.43 -11.06 -7.23
CA ILE A 33 -14.60 -10.00 -6.24
C ILE A 33 -13.66 -10.31 -5.08
N GLU A 34 -12.63 -9.48 -4.90
CA GLU A 34 -11.77 -9.54 -3.71
C GLU A 34 -12.56 -9.05 -2.49
N THR A 35 -12.62 -9.86 -1.43
CA THR A 35 -13.28 -9.47 -0.17
C THR A 35 -12.41 -8.48 0.60
N LYS A 36 -12.97 -7.77 1.59
CA LYS A 36 -12.23 -6.79 2.41
C LYS A 36 -10.92 -7.35 3.01
N GLU A 37 -10.90 -8.64 3.37
CA GLU A 37 -9.71 -9.30 3.92
C GLU A 37 -8.68 -9.71 2.86
N ALA A 38 -9.03 -9.62 1.58
CA ALA A 38 -8.18 -9.89 0.43
C ALA A 38 -7.75 -8.67 -0.35
N LEU A 39 -8.26 -7.49 0.03
CA LEU A 39 -7.80 -6.21 -0.52
C LEU A 39 -6.28 -6.08 -0.41
N TYR A 40 -5.69 -6.78 0.57
CA TYR A 40 -4.27 -6.74 0.85
C TYR A 40 -3.64 -8.11 0.98
N LYS A 41 -2.34 -8.20 0.67
CA LYS A 41 -1.50 -9.34 1.08
C LYS A 41 -1.60 -9.55 2.62
N PRO A 42 -1.48 -10.80 3.12
CA PRO A 42 -1.62 -11.10 4.56
C PRO A 42 -0.74 -10.26 5.49
N ALA A 43 0.51 -9.99 5.10
CA ALA A 43 1.43 -9.16 5.89
C ALA A 43 0.90 -7.73 6.09
N THR A 44 0.41 -7.11 5.02
CA THR A 44 -0.23 -5.79 5.05
C THR A 44 -1.48 -5.78 5.91
N ASN A 45 -2.34 -6.80 5.77
CA ASN A 45 -3.57 -6.89 6.56
C ASN A 45 -3.27 -7.04 8.06
N ASN A 46 -2.32 -7.90 8.43
CA ASN A 46 -1.92 -8.09 9.82
C ASN A 46 -1.36 -6.80 10.42
N PHE A 47 -0.48 -6.11 9.69
CA PHE A 47 0.05 -4.81 10.09
C PHE A 47 -1.05 -3.76 10.29
N ILE A 48 -1.98 -3.61 9.35
CA ILE A 48 -3.09 -2.64 9.44
C ILE A 48 -3.99 -2.96 10.64
N LYS A 49 -4.24 -4.25 10.91
CA LYS A 49 -5.08 -4.71 12.04
C LYS A 49 -4.48 -4.34 13.40
N GLU A 50 -3.16 -4.15 13.49
CA GLU A 50 -2.44 -3.78 14.71
C GLU A 50 -2.43 -2.26 15.00
N LEU A 51 -2.88 -1.42 14.06
CA LEU A 51 -2.87 0.04 14.20
C LEU A 51 -4.28 0.57 14.51
N PRO A 52 -4.58 0.98 15.76
CA PRO A 52 -5.94 1.35 16.17
C PRO A 52 -6.57 2.48 15.34
N ASP A 53 -5.81 3.52 15.02
CA ASP A 53 -6.30 4.72 14.29
C ASP A 53 -6.49 4.48 12.78
N ILE A 54 -5.95 3.37 12.28
CA ILE A 54 -5.99 2.99 10.86
C ILE A 54 -6.93 1.81 10.64
N LYS A 55 -7.05 0.91 11.62
CA LYS A 55 -7.98 -0.20 11.59
C LYS A 55 -9.40 0.33 11.40
N ASN A 56 -10.07 -0.12 10.34
CA ASN A 56 -11.40 0.33 9.90
C ASN A 56 -11.50 1.78 9.41
N ASN A 57 -10.38 2.49 9.24
CA ASN A 57 -10.38 3.84 8.68
C ASN A 57 -10.67 3.77 7.17
N ILE A 58 -11.89 4.21 6.79
CA ILE A 58 -12.39 4.14 5.40
C ILE A 58 -11.55 5.05 4.48
N LYS A 59 -11.12 6.23 4.96
CA LYS A 59 -10.26 7.16 4.21
C LYS A 59 -8.92 6.50 3.89
N PHE A 60 -8.26 5.94 4.90
CA PHE A 60 -7.00 5.23 4.73
C PHE A 60 -7.13 4.05 3.76
N THR A 61 -8.17 3.23 3.94
CA THR A 61 -8.46 2.08 3.09
C THR A 61 -8.62 2.50 1.62
N LYS A 62 -9.39 3.57 1.35
CA LYS A 62 -9.56 4.09 -0.01
C LYS A 62 -8.24 4.59 -0.59
N ALA A 63 -7.46 5.36 0.17
CA ALA A 63 -6.16 5.86 -0.27
C ALA A 63 -5.22 4.70 -0.62
N LEU A 64 -5.16 3.66 0.23
CA LEU A 64 -4.31 2.50 -0.01
C LEU A 64 -4.71 1.72 -1.27
N ILE A 65 -6.01 1.54 -1.52
CA ILE A 65 -6.50 0.91 -2.76
C ILE A 65 -6.09 1.72 -3.99
N ILE A 66 -6.28 3.05 -3.94
CA ILE A 66 -5.92 3.95 -5.04
C ILE A 66 -4.43 3.88 -5.32
N LEU A 67 -3.60 4.01 -4.28
CA LEU A 67 -2.13 3.95 -4.41
C LEU A 67 -1.65 2.58 -4.87
N ASN A 68 -2.22 1.48 -4.37
CA ASN A 68 -1.88 0.14 -4.85
C ASN A 68 -2.23 -0.06 -6.33
N ARG A 69 -3.35 0.52 -6.78
CA ARG A 69 -3.74 0.48 -8.19
C ARG A 69 -2.86 1.35 -9.06
N TRP A 70 -2.55 2.58 -8.63
CA TRP A 70 -1.56 3.45 -9.27
C TRP A 70 -0.22 2.71 -9.40
N ALA A 71 0.23 2.07 -8.33
CA ALA A 71 1.52 1.41 -8.30
C ALA A 71 1.60 0.21 -9.24
N LYS A 72 0.51 -0.56 -9.36
CA LYS A 72 0.39 -1.65 -10.34
C LYS A 72 0.40 -1.13 -11.79
N ASN A 73 -0.37 -0.06 -12.06
CA ASN A 73 -0.48 0.51 -13.41
C ASN A 73 0.83 1.16 -13.90
N ASN A 74 1.66 1.66 -12.97
CA ASN A 74 2.94 2.30 -13.28
C ASN A 74 4.15 1.37 -13.09
N PHE A 75 3.93 0.06 -12.96
CA PHE A 75 4.99 -0.95 -12.80
C PHE A 75 5.89 -0.75 -11.57
N VAL A 76 5.45 0.01 -10.57
CA VAL A 76 6.17 0.24 -9.31
C VAL A 76 5.72 -0.69 -8.18
N ASN A 77 4.79 -1.63 -8.44
CA ASN A 77 4.36 -2.70 -7.52
C ASN A 77 4.68 -4.10 -8.08
N GLN A 78 5.96 -4.39 -8.30
CA GLN A 78 6.45 -5.69 -8.76
C GLN A 78 7.72 -6.10 -8.00
N GLU A 79 7.52 -6.82 -6.90
CA GLU A 79 8.56 -7.29 -5.99
C GLU A 79 9.73 -8.01 -6.70
N SER A 80 9.43 -8.75 -7.78
CA SER A 80 10.42 -9.46 -8.60
C SER A 80 11.38 -8.57 -9.40
N PHE A 81 11.05 -7.28 -9.57
CA PHE A 81 11.84 -6.32 -10.36
C PHE A 81 12.56 -5.28 -9.51
N GLY A 82 12.59 -5.43 -8.18
CA GLY A 82 13.30 -4.48 -7.32
C GLY A 82 12.65 -3.10 -7.29
N VAL A 83 11.32 -3.07 -7.20
CA VAL A 83 10.51 -1.86 -6.95
C VAL A 83 9.73 -2.00 -5.64
N LEU A 84 8.84 -1.04 -5.33
CA LEU A 84 8.01 -1.12 -4.13
C LEU A 84 7.09 -2.35 -4.19
N ASN A 85 6.73 -2.89 -3.02
CA ASN A 85 5.67 -3.87 -2.90
C ASN A 85 4.47 -3.27 -2.15
N GLU A 86 3.33 -3.94 -2.21
CA GLU A 86 2.10 -3.52 -1.52
C GLU A 86 2.30 -3.24 -0.02
N TYR A 87 3.18 -4.01 0.62
CA TYR A 87 3.50 -3.82 2.04
C TYR A 87 4.28 -2.53 2.28
N SER A 88 5.25 -2.22 1.42
CA SER A 88 6.02 -0.97 1.45
C SER A 88 5.12 0.25 1.26
N ILE A 89 4.18 0.19 0.29
CA ILE A 89 3.20 1.27 0.07
C ILE A 89 2.32 1.47 1.31
N SER A 90 1.91 0.39 1.98
CA SER A 90 1.09 0.48 3.19
C SER A 90 1.83 1.15 4.36
N ILE A 91 3.13 0.87 4.52
CA ILE A 91 3.98 1.50 5.54
C ILE A 91 4.19 2.96 5.20
N MET A 92 4.48 3.26 3.94
CA MET A 92 4.63 4.63 3.44
C MET A 92 3.37 5.46 3.70
N LEU A 93 2.19 4.96 3.32
CA LEU A 93 0.92 5.64 3.57
C LEU A 93 0.62 5.78 5.07
N THR A 94 0.95 4.77 5.88
CA THR A 94 0.81 4.84 7.34
C THR A 94 1.63 5.99 7.91
N LYS A 95 2.88 6.16 7.48
CA LYS A 95 3.71 7.29 7.91
C LYS A 95 3.05 8.63 7.58
N ILE A 96 2.49 8.78 6.39
CA ILE A 96 1.77 10.00 6.00
C ILE A 96 0.52 10.22 6.85
N ASN A 97 -0.26 9.17 7.11
CA ASN A 97 -1.45 9.27 7.97
C ASN A 97 -1.08 9.65 9.42
N ILE A 98 0.07 9.23 9.92
CA ILE A 98 0.59 9.64 11.24
C ILE A 98 1.02 11.12 11.22
N LEU A 99 1.70 11.56 10.17
CA LEU A 99 2.16 12.95 10.02
C LEU A 99 0.98 13.92 9.79
N TYR A 100 -0.07 13.47 9.11
CA TYR A 100 -1.21 14.26 8.68
C TYR A 100 -2.55 13.55 8.99
N PRO A 101 -2.93 13.38 10.27
CA PRO A 101 -4.09 12.56 10.64
C PRO A 101 -5.43 13.10 10.12
N ASN A 102 -5.56 14.44 10.05
CA ASN A 102 -6.84 15.13 9.83
C ASN A 102 -7.07 15.62 8.39
N VAL A 103 -6.26 15.19 7.43
CA VAL A 103 -6.40 15.62 6.03
C VAL A 103 -7.52 14.86 5.30
N SER A 104 -7.99 15.42 4.19
CA SER A 104 -8.99 14.76 3.33
C SER A 104 -8.42 13.52 2.61
N LEU A 105 -9.26 12.73 1.93
CA LEU A 105 -8.78 11.59 1.13
C LEU A 105 -7.81 12.03 0.02
N ILE A 106 -8.16 13.11 -0.69
CA ILE A 106 -7.37 13.63 -1.81
C ILE A 106 -6.05 14.16 -1.27
N GLU A 107 -6.11 14.99 -0.22
CA GLU A 107 -4.90 15.55 0.38
C GLU A 107 -4.00 14.44 0.97
N LEU A 108 -4.55 13.35 1.51
CA LEU A 108 -3.75 12.21 1.97
C LEU A 108 -2.92 11.58 0.82
N ILE A 109 -3.49 11.50 -0.37
CA ILE A 109 -2.84 10.96 -1.57
C ILE A 109 -1.81 11.97 -2.12
N GLU A 110 -2.15 13.25 -2.19
CA GLU A 110 -1.22 14.31 -2.61
C GLU A 110 0.00 14.37 -1.68
N ARG A 111 -0.24 14.32 -0.36
CA ARG A 111 0.82 14.30 0.66
C ARG A 111 1.71 13.06 0.53
N PHE A 112 1.17 11.92 0.10
CA PHE A 112 1.95 10.74 -0.18
C PHE A 112 2.98 11.02 -1.28
N PHE A 113 2.55 11.49 -2.45
CA PHE A 113 3.46 11.76 -3.56
C PHE A 113 4.46 12.86 -3.21
N LEU A 114 3.98 14.00 -2.72
CA LEU A 114 4.83 15.15 -2.41
C LEU A 114 5.90 14.82 -1.36
N THR A 115 5.51 14.11 -0.30
CA THR A 115 6.45 13.76 0.78
C THR A 115 7.53 12.83 0.25
N TYR A 116 7.19 11.82 -0.55
CA TYR A 116 8.18 10.85 -1.04
C TYR A 116 8.99 11.32 -2.24
N LEU A 117 8.52 12.32 -2.99
CA LEU A 117 9.33 13.05 -3.98
C LEU A 117 10.40 13.93 -3.35
N THR A 118 10.14 14.44 -2.14
CA THR A 118 11.04 15.36 -1.41
C THR A 118 11.71 14.71 -0.20
N TRP A 119 11.54 13.40 -0.04
CA TRP A 119 12.02 12.67 1.13
C TRP A 119 13.55 12.62 1.16
N ASN A 120 14.12 12.86 2.33
CA ASN A 120 15.55 12.68 2.52
C ASN A 120 15.86 11.18 2.63
N ASN A 121 16.46 10.60 1.59
CA ASN A 121 16.77 9.18 1.52
C ASN A 121 17.74 8.69 2.59
N SER A 122 18.47 9.57 3.29
CA SER A 122 19.27 9.19 4.46
C SER A 122 18.43 8.87 5.70
N ILE A 123 17.15 9.25 5.71
CA ILE A 123 16.21 8.98 6.79
C ILE A 123 15.32 7.79 6.37
N PRO A 124 15.33 6.66 7.08
CA PRO A 124 14.45 5.56 6.76
C PRO A 124 12.99 5.88 7.07
N VAL A 125 12.09 5.41 6.22
CA VAL A 125 10.64 5.40 6.48
C VAL A 125 10.34 4.33 7.52
N ARG A 126 10.08 4.77 8.75
CA ARG A 126 9.71 3.95 9.92
C ARG A 126 8.42 4.47 10.55
N ILE A 127 7.59 3.56 11.04
CA ILE A 127 6.33 3.89 11.75
C ILE A 127 6.60 4.37 13.17
N LYS A 128 7.52 3.71 13.88
CA LYS A 128 7.96 4.09 15.22
C LYS A 128 9.39 4.60 15.13
N GLU A 129 9.63 5.79 15.68
CA GLU A 129 10.99 6.34 15.76
C GLU A 129 11.79 5.54 16.78
N ASN A 130 12.94 5.00 16.36
CA ASN A 130 13.89 4.36 17.26
C ASN A 130 15.19 5.16 17.25
N LYS A 131 15.58 5.73 18.39
CA LYS A 131 16.62 6.78 18.48
C LYS A 131 18.04 6.31 18.14
N THR A 132 18.26 5.01 17.95
CA THR A 132 19.59 4.40 18.07
C THR A 132 20.18 3.80 16.79
N GLU A 133 19.48 3.81 15.65
CA GLU A 133 19.99 3.15 14.44
C GLU A 133 20.01 4.09 13.24
N LYS A 134 21.13 4.78 13.06
CA LYS A 134 21.55 5.20 11.71
C LYS A 134 21.81 3.92 10.93
N ILE A 135 20.94 3.62 9.98
CA ILE A 135 21.18 2.52 9.05
C ILE A 135 22.44 2.89 8.28
N ASN A 136 23.43 1.99 8.22
CA ASN A 136 24.63 2.19 7.43
C ASN A 136 24.21 2.61 6.02
N GLU A 137 24.64 3.81 5.64
CA GLU A 137 24.43 4.40 4.34
C GLU A 137 24.84 3.39 3.28
N LYS A 138 23.87 2.77 2.60
CA LYS A 138 24.16 2.32 1.25
C LYS A 138 24.23 3.59 0.41
N GLU A 139 25.32 3.75 -0.33
CA GLU A 139 25.51 4.83 -1.33
C GLU A 139 24.42 4.86 -2.42
N ASP A 140 23.49 3.91 -2.41
CA ASP A 140 22.34 3.91 -3.29
C ASP A 140 21.32 4.94 -2.80
N SER A 141 21.08 5.94 -3.65
CA SER A 141 20.15 7.06 -3.49
C SER A 141 18.67 6.65 -3.42
N SER A 142 18.34 5.45 -2.95
CA SER A 142 16.98 4.91 -2.91
C SER A 142 16.36 5.07 -1.52
N ILE A 143 15.04 5.21 -1.49
CA ILE A 143 14.29 5.30 -0.25
C ILE A 143 14.41 4.00 0.56
N ILE A 144 14.74 4.11 1.85
CA ILE A 144 14.80 2.97 2.76
C ILE A 144 13.47 2.83 3.50
N ILE A 145 12.78 1.71 3.32
CA ILE A 145 11.50 1.44 4.02
C ILE A 145 11.69 0.24 4.94
N LEU A 146 11.36 0.42 6.20
CA LEU A 146 11.54 -0.60 7.21
C LEU A 146 10.22 -1.20 7.67
N SER A 147 10.19 -2.54 7.75
CA SER A 147 9.06 -3.24 8.35
C SER A 147 8.98 -2.93 9.84
N PRO A 148 7.77 -2.76 10.40
CA PRO A 148 7.55 -2.55 11.84
C PRO A 148 7.71 -3.85 12.67
N THR A 149 8.38 -4.87 12.14
CA THR A 149 8.64 -6.14 12.83
C THR A 149 9.80 -5.99 13.80
N ASN A 150 9.95 -6.91 14.76
CA ASN A 150 11.15 -7.01 15.58
C ASN A 150 11.86 -8.35 15.29
N PRO A 151 13.05 -8.36 14.65
CA PRO A 151 13.80 -7.19 14.18
C PRO A 151 13.18 -6.54 12.93
N GLU A 152 13.49 -5.26 12.70
CA GLU A 152 13.05 -4.52 11.51
C GLU A 152 13.79 -5.04 10.27
N GLN A 153 13.12 -5.03 9.12
CA GLN A 153 13.68 -5.50 7.85
C GLN A 153 13.61 -4.40 6.79
N ASN A 154 14.69 -4.22 6.04
CA ASN A 154 14.69 -3.35 4.87
C ASN A 154 13.91 -3.98 3.71
N LEU A 155 12.73 -3.42 3.45
CA LEU A 155 11.82 -3.85 2.38
C LEU A 155 12.26 -3.39 0.99
N THR A 156 13.13 -2.39 0.90
CA THR A 156 13.66 -1.84 -0.34
C THR A 156 15.09 -2.30 -0.65
N LYS A 157 15.57 -3.36 0.01
CA LYS A 157 16.92 -3.91 -0.17
C LYS A 157 17.29 -4.33 -1.61
N GLN A 158 16.28 -4.53 -2.47
CA GLN A 158 16.42 -4.90 -3.88
C GLN A 158 16.16 -3.72 -4.84
N ILE A 159 15.93 -2.51 -4.33
CA ILE A 159 15.78 -1.31 -5.17
C ILE A 159 17.16 -0.82 -5.60
N TYR A 160 17.40 -0.82 -6.91
CA TYR A 160 18.63 -0.36 -7.54
C TYR A 160 18.48 1.08 -8.03
N LYS A 161 19.60 1.72 -8.39
CA LYS A 161 19.60 3.09 -8.96
C LYS A 161 18.72 3.24 -10.20
N SER A 162 18.65 2.22 -11.06
CA SER A 162 17.80 2.23 -12.26
C SER A 162 16.30 2.19 -11.91
N THR A 163 15.90 1.34 -10.96
CA THR A 163 14.50 1.23 -10.54
C THR A 163 14.07 2.41 -9.69
N THR A 164 15.00 3.05 -8.96
CA THR A 164 14.76 4.31 -8.25
C THR A 164 14.28 5.40 -9.21
N LYS A 165 14.93 5.57 -10.37
CA LYS A 165 14.49 6.55 -11.38
C LYS A 165 13.09 6.27 -11.94
N ILE A 166 12.72 4.98 -12.08
CA ILE A 166 11.37 4.59 -12.51
C ILE A 166 10.35 4.97 -11.44
N ILE A 167 10.67 4.72 -10.17
CA ILE A 167 9.81 5.09 -9.04
C ILE A 167 9.65 6.61 -8.95
N GLU A 168 10.75 7.37 -9.03
CA GLU A 168 10.73 8.84 -9.00
C GLU A 168 9.89 9.40 -10.14
N LYS A 169 10.09 8.89 -11.37
CA LYS A 169 9.28 9.28 -12.53
C LYS A 169 7.79 8.99 -12.31
N ALA A 170 7.45 7.78 -11.85
CA ALA A 170 6.07 7.42 -11.58
C ALA A 170 5.43 8.27 -10.48
N MET A 171 6.20 8.62 -9.44
CA MET A 171 5.75 9.50 -8.35
C MET A 171 5.49 10.92 -8.87
N LEU A 172 6.36 11.44 -9.75
CA LEU A 172 6.18 12.75 -10.40
C LEU A 172 4.93 12.77 -11.29
N GLU A 173 4.65 11.69 -12.03
CA GLU A 173 3.44 11.56 -12.86
C GLU A 173 2.17 11.30 -12.04
N GLY A 174 2.31 10.86 -10.79
CA GLY A 174 1.20 10.59 -9.87
C GLY A 174 0.74 11.81 -9.07
N PHE A 175 1.58 12.84 -8.95
CA PHE A 175 1.25 14.14 -8.36
C PHE A 175 0.57 15.04 -9.40
#